data_AF-A0A7X2FX14-F1
#
_entry.id   AF-A0A7X2FX14-F1
#
_cell.length_a   1.000
_cell.length_b   1.000
_cell.length_c   1.000
_cell.angle_alpha   90.00
_cell.angle_beta   90.00
_cell.angle_gamma   90.00
#
_symmetry.space_group_name_H-M   'P 1'
#
loop_
_entity.id
_entity.type
_entity.pdbx_description
1 polymer ?
#
loop_
_entity_poly.entity_id
_entity_poly.type
_entity_poly.pdbx_seq_one_letter_code
_entity_poly.pdbx_strand_id
1 'polypeptide(L)'
;MTETDPPRQNRFFVCVNRRFADQKPSCAQRGSLELIAQLQQLVDQRNIDVRLEPKVCLNLCQEGPAMRVIPGGDIFRMVTPDNLPVIADRLEAAFGLKTEQGPDLTMFYPGG
;
A
#
# COMPACT_ATOMS: atom_id res chain seq x y z
N MET A 1 -18.49 -1.46 17.97
CA MET A 1 -17.05 -1.74 17.82
C MET A 1 -16.73 -1.75 16.33
N THR A 2 -16.55 -0.57 15.74
CA THR A 2 -15.95 -0.43 14.41
C THR A 2 -15.36 0.96 14.38
N GLU A 3 -14.12 1.05 14.85
CA GLU A 3 -13.27 2.21 14.66
C GLU A 3 -13.09 2.38 13.15
N THR A 4 -13.93 3.21 12.56
CA THR A 4 -13.81 3.56 11.15
C THR A 4 -12.70 4.59 11.08
N ASP A 5 -11.46 4.12 10.93
CA ASP A 5 -10.33 4.93 10.48
C ASP A 5 -10.84 5.84 9.34
N PRO A 6 -10.77 7.17 9.46
CA PRO A 6 -11.22 8.08 8.42
C PRO A 6 -10.54 7.68 7.10
N PRO A 7 -11.21 7.79 5.93
CA PRO A 7 -10.66 7.28 4.69
C PRO A 7 -9.36 8.01 4.35
N ARG A 8 -8.21 7.41 4.71
CA ARG A 8 -6.92 7.84 4.19
C ARG A 8 -7.02 7.77 2.67
N GLN A 9 -6.90 8.92 2.02
CA GLN A 9 -7.00 9.00 0.58
C GLN A 9 -5.78 8.35 -0.09
N ASN A 10 -4.69 8.25 0.65
CA ASN A 10 -3.37 7.81 0.24
C ASN A 10 -3.27 6.28 0.33
N ARG A 11 -3.45 5.61 -0.80
CA ARG A 11 -3.45 4.15 -0.89
C ARG A 11 -2.34 3.66 -1.81
N PHE A 12 -1.77 2.53 -1.48
CA PHE A 12 -0.79 1.83 -2.30
C PHE A 12 -1.26 0.43 -2.61
N PHE A 13 -1.61 0.19 -3.87
CA PHE A 13 -2.11 -1.10 -4.32
C PHE A 13 -0.99 -2.02 -4.73
N VAL A 14 -0.96 -3.22 -4.18
CA VAL A 14 0.00 -4.26 -4.56
C VAL A 14 -0.73 -5.43 -5.21
N CYS A 15 -0.35 -5.78 -6.43
CA CYS A 15 -0.97 -6.89 -7.14
C CYS A 15 -0.57 -8.23 -6.52
N VAL A 16 -1.52 -8.93 -5.91
CA VAL A 16 -1.33 -10.27 -5.31
C VAL A 16 -2.01 -11.37 -6.12
N ASN A 17 -2.26 -11.12 -7.41
CA ASN A 17 -2.92 -12.08 -8.28
C ASN A 17 -2.18 -13.42 -8.29
N ARG A 18 -2.88 -14.51 -7.96
CA ARG A 18 -2.42 -15.88 -8.16
C ARG A 18 -3.28 -16.53 -9.23
N ARG A 19 -2.64 -17.04 -10.28
CA ARG A 19 -3.31 -17.87 -11.28
C ARG A 19 -2.94 -19.33 -11.02
N PHE A 20 -3.96 -20.21 -11.00
CA PHE A 20 -3.78 -21.65 -10.79
C PHE A 20 -3.31 -22.39 -12.05
N ALA A 21 -3.41 -21.75 -13.23
CA ALA A 21 -2.91 -22.31 -14.47
C ALA A 21 -1.45 -21.87 -14.69
N ASP A 22 -0.53 -22.84 -14.68
CA ASP A 22 0.93 -22.67 -14.78
C ASP A 22 1.41 -21.91 -16.04
N GLN A 23 0.56 -21.80 -17.05
CA GLN A 23 0.95 -21.27 -18.37
C GLN A 23 0.97 -19.74 -18.45
N LYS A 24 0.43 -19.01 -17.46
CA LYS A 24 0.38 -17.54 -17.49
C LYS A 24 1.07 -16.94 -16.27
N PRO A 25 1.99 -15.98 -16.45
CA PRO A 25 2.66 -15.33 -15.34
C PRO A 25 1.64 -14.62 -14.44
N SER A 26 1.89 -14.61 -13.14
CA SER A 26 1.07 -13.91 -12.14
C SER A 26 1.97 -13.24 -11.10
N CYS A 27 1.50 -12.14 -10.50
CA CYS A 27 2.32 -11.38 -9.55
C CYS A 27 2.64 -12.19 -8.29
N ALA A 28 1.70 -13.01 -7.80
CA ALA A 28 1.94 -13.88 -6.66
C ALA A 28 2.97 -14.99 -6.95
N GLN A 29 3.01 -15.50 -8.19
CA GLN A 29 4.04 -16.46 -8.61
C GLN A 29 5.44 -15.81 -8.66
N ARG A 30 5.49 -14.48 -8.83
CA ARG A 30 6.73 -13.68 -8.81
C ARG A 30 7.06 -13.12 -7.41
N GLY A 31 6.47 -13.67 -6.35
CA GLY A 31 6.79 -13.30 -4.96
C GLY A 31 6.11 -12.03 -4.44
N SER A 32 5.03 -11.54 -5.07
CA SER A 32 4.39 -10.29 -4.64
C SER A 32 3.80 -10.31 -3.23
N LEU A 33 3.51 -11.49 -2.68
CA LEU A 33 3.06 -11.68 -1.29
C LEU A 33 4.17 -11.38 -0.28
N GLU A 34 5.41 -11.75 -0.59
CA GLU A 34 6.57 -11.46 0.26
C GLU A 34 6.95 -9.98 0.16
N LEU A 35 6.82 -9.40 -1.04
CA LEU A 35 7.09 -7.99 -1.28
C LEU A 35 6.13 -7.07 -0.52
N ILE A 36 4.82 -7.36 -0.49
CA ILE A 36 3.86 -6.54 0.26
C ILE A 36 4.15 -6.60 1.76
N ALA A 37 4.52 -7.77 2.29
CA ALA A 37 4.84 -7.92 3.71
C ALA A 37 6.07 -7.09 4.10
N GLN A 38 7.16 -7.21 3.32
CA GLN A 38 8.38 -6.43 3.56
C GLN A 38 8.14 -4.93 3.42
N LEU A 39 7.38 -4.50 2.40
CA LEU A 39 7.05 -3.10 2.21
C LEU A 39 6.17 -2.56 3.34
N GLN A 40 5.24 -3.37 3.85
CA GLN A 40 4.39 -2.99 4.99
C GLN A 40 5.23 -2.75 6.24
N GLN A 41 6.26 -3.58 6.49
CA GLN A 41 7.18 -3.36 7.60
C GLN A 41 7.96 -2.05 7.45
N LEU A 42 8.46 -1.75 6.25
CA LEU A 42 9.18 -0.49 5.98
C LEU A 42 8.29 0.74 6.19
N VAL A 43 7.05 0.68 5.71
CA VAL A 43 6.07 1.76 5.84
C VAL A 43 5.69 2.00 7.30
N ASP A 44 5.54 0.93 8.07
CA ASP A 44 5.22 1.02 9.50
C ASP A 44 6.41 1.55 10.31
N GLN A 45 7.62 1.04 10.06
CA GLN A 45 8.86 1.50 10.69
C GLN A 45 9.14 2.99 10.45
N ARG A 46 8.84 3.47 9.24
CA ARG A 46 9.01 4.88 8.86
C ARG A 46 7.81 5.74 9.21
N ASN A 47 6.70 5.14 9.65
CA ASN A 47 5.45 5.83 9.97
C ASN A 47 4.88 6.66 8.80
N ILE A 48 4.94 6.11 7.58
CA ILE A 48 4.46 6.80 6.37
C ILE A 48 2.92 6.82 6.35
N ASP A 49 2.31 7.94 5.97
CA ASP A 49 0.86 8.08 5.84
C ASP A 49 0.34 7.45 4.54
N VAL A 50 0.48 6.13 4.43
CA VAL A 50 -0.01 5.35 3.30
C VAL A 50 -0.60 4.02 3.77
N ARG A 51 -1.73 3.63 3.17
CA ARG A 51 -2.33 2.32 3.38
C ARG A 51 -1.95 1.37 2.25
N LEU A 52 -1.24 0.30 2.57
CA LEU A 52 -0.99 -0.77 1.60
C LEU A 52 -2.22 -1.65 1.51
N GLU A 53 -2.70 -1.89 0.29
CA GLU A 53 -3.84 -2.75 0.06
C GLU A 53 -3.51 -3.79 -1.01
N PRO A 54 -3.64 -5.09 -0.70
CA PRO A 54 -3.53 -6.12 -1.71
C PRO A 54 -4.69 -5.99 -2.70
N LYS A 55 -4.38 -6.02 -4.00
CA LYS A 55 -5.36 -6.02 -5.09
C LYS A 55 -5.20 -7.25 -5.97
N VAL A 56 -6.33 -7.78 -6.42
CA VAL A 56 -6.39 -9.06 -7.13
C VAL A 56 -5.78 -8.98 -8.52
N CYS A 57 -5.95 -7.91 -9.30
CA CYS A 57 -5.29 -7.81 -10.59
C CYS A 57 -5.17 -6.35 -11.04
N LEU A 58 -3.98 -5.97 -11.53
CA LEU A 58 -3.74 -4.68 -12.18
C LEU A 58 -3.60 -4.80 -13.71
N ASN A 59 -3.93 -5.96 -14.27
CA ASN A 59 -3.78 -6.32 -15.69
C ASN A 59 -2.34 -6.22 -16.25
N LEU A 60 -1.34 -6.10 -15.38
CA LEU A 60 0.08 -5.97 -15.72
C LEU A 60 0.87 -7.26 -15.41
N CYS A 61 0.27 -8.42 -15.69
CA CYS A 61 0.86 -9.71 -15.30
C CYS A 61 2.20 -10.01 -16.01
N GLN A 62 2.40 -9.50 -17.24
CA GLN A 62 3.64 -9.70 -17.99
C GLN A 62 4.83 -8.93 -17.39
N GLU A 63 4.56 -7.75 -16.82
CA GLU A 63 5.54 -6.85 -16.19
C GLU A 63 5.43 -6.86 -14.65
N GLY A 64 4.83 -7.90 -14.07
CA GLY A 64 4.68 -8.02 -12.62
C GLY A 64 6.00 -8.33 -11.89
N PRO A 65 6.08 -8.21 -10.55
CA PRO A 65 5.05 -7.69 -9.66
C PRO A 65 4.71 -6.22 -9.93
N ALA A 66 3.42 -5.92 -10.02
CA ALA A 66 2.92 -4.57 -10.30
C ALA A 66 2.35 -3.93 -9.04
N MET A 67 2.69 -2.67 -8.80
CA MET A 67 2.19 -1.88 -7.67
C MET A 67 1.79 -0.49 -8.15
N ARG A 68 0.84 0.18 -7.48
CA ARG A 68 0.32 1.46 -7.92
C ARG A 68 -0.01 2.39 -6.75
N VAL A 69 0.39 3.65 -6.89
CA VAL A 69 0.04 4.73 -5.97
C VAL A 69 -1.35 5.30 -6.33
N ILE A 70 -2.16 5.56 -5.31
CA ILE A 70 -3.54 6.08 -5.43
C ILE A 70 -3.71 7.26 -4.47
N PRO A 71 -4.33 8.37 -4.92
CA PRO A 71 -4.92 8.60 -6.24
C PRO A 71 -3.90 9.02 -7.31
N GLY A 72 -4.07 8.53 -8.55
CA GLY A 72 -3.40 9.07 -9.75
C GLY A 72 -1.88 8.89 -9.86
N GLY A 73 -1.21 8.31 -8.88
CA GLY A 73 0.25 8.22 -8.86
C GLY A 73 0.85 7.09 -9.71
N ASP A 74 2.17 6.95 -9.60
CA ASP A 74 3.00 6.05 -10.40
C ASP A 74 2.60 4.58 -10.30
N ILE A 75 2.91 3.86 -11.38
CA ILE A 75 2.82 2.40 -11.47
C ILE A 75 4.24 1.82 -11.48
N PHE A 76 4.55 1.07 -10.43
CA PHE A 76 5.79 0.30 -10.33
C PHE A 76 5.60 -1.07 -10.96
N ARG A 77 6.58 -1.47 -11.77
CA ARG A 77 6.60 -2.73 -12.52
C ARG A 77 7.90 -3.46 -12.24
N MET A 78 7.88 -4.78 -12.40
CA MET A 78 9.03 -5.66 -12.15
C MET A 78 9.67 -5.40 -10.77
N VAL A 79 8.85 -5.14 -9.76
CA VAL A 79 9.34 -4.79 -8.43
C VAL A 79 10.08 -5.98 -7.82
N THR A 80 11.30 -5.74 -7.37
CA THR A 80 12.15 -6.70 -6.65
C THR A 80 12.32 -6.25 -5.18
N PRO A 81 12.78 -7.12 -4.27
CA PRO A 81 13.04 -6.73 -2.88
C PRO A 81 14.01 -5.55 -2.75
N ASP A 82 14.97 -5.43 -3.67
CA ASP A 82 15.94 -4.32 -3.70
C ASP A 82 15.29 -2.96 -4.01
N ASN A 83 14.14 -2.96 -4.71
CA ASN A 83 13.40 -1.73 -5.01
C ASN A 83 12.54 -1.25 -3.84
N LEU A 84 12.25 -2.09 -2.84
CA LEU A 84 11.38 -1.74 -1.72
C LEU A 84 11.84 -0.49 -0.94
N PRO A 85 13.12 -0.31 -0.57
CA PRO A 85 13.56 0.92 0.10
C PRO A 85 13.36 2.17 -0.76
N VAL A 86 13.56 2.07 -2.08
CA VAL A 86 13.33 3.19 -3.02
C VAL A 86 11.84 3.50 -3.16
N ILE A 87 10.98 2.48 -3.17
CA ILE A 87 9.53 2.67 -3.19
C ILE A 87 9.07 3.31 -1.88
N ALA A 88 9.57 2.86 -0.73
CA ALA A 88 9.25 3.46 0.57
C ALA A 88 9.64 4.94 0.62
N ASP A 89 10.84 5.29 0.12
CA ASP A 89 11.30 6.68 0.00
C ASP A 89 10.34 7.53 -0.86
N ARG A 90 9.91 7.00 -2.02
CA ARG A 90 8.92 7.68 -2.86
C ARG A 90 7.56 7.85 -2.19
N LEU A 91 7.10 6.85 -1.42
CA LEU A 91 5.84 6.94 -0.69
C LEU A 91 5.91 7.98 0.42
N GLU A 92 7.03 8.04 1.13
CA GLU A 92 7.31 9.06 2.14
C GLU A 92 7.34 10.47 1.50
N ALA A 93 8.02 10.63 0.36
CA ALA A 93 8.05 11.90 -0.36
C ALA A 93 6.68 12.32 -0.93
N ALA A 94 5.85 11.35 -1.33
CA ALA A 94 4.54 11.62 -1.92
C ALA A 94 3.46 11.92 -0.86
N PHE A 95 3.50 11.25 0.29
CA PHE A 95 2.41 11.25 1.26
C PHE A 95 2.79 11.81 2.64
N GLY A 96 4.08 11.90 2.95
CA GLY A 96 4.58 12.31 4.26
C GLY A 96 4.40 11.25 5.34
N LEU A 97 4.61 11.68 6.59
CA LEU A 97 4.49 10.86 7.79
C LEU A 97 3.11 11.03 8.42
N LYS A 98 2.61 10.01 9.13
CA LYS A 98 1.34 10.12 9.86
C LYS A 98 1.49 11.20 10.93
N THR A 99 0.68 12.24 10.87
CA THR A 99 0.55 13.19 11.98
C THR A 99 -0.43 12.58 12.98
N GLU A 100 -0.09 12.63 14.26
CA GLU A 100 -0.96 12.18 15.35
C GLU A 100 -2.13 13.19 15.47
N GLN A 101 -3.12 13.08 14.59
CA GLN A 101 -4.32 13.91 14.62
C GLN A 101 -5.54 13.03 14.85
N GLY A 102 -5.67 12.55 16.09
CA GLY A 102 -6.99 12.23 16.62
C GLY A 102 -7.73 13.53 16.88
N PRO A 103 -8.99 13.72 16.43
CA PRO A 103 -9.78 14.84 16.90
C PRO A 103 -9.97 14.66 18.42
N ASP A 104 -9.60 15.68 19.19
CA ASP A 104 -10.03 15.83 20.58
C ASP A 104 -11.57 15.89 20.57
N LEU A 105 -12.20 14.71 20.66
CA LEU A 105 -13.64 14.55 20.76
C LEU A 105 -14.13 14.75 22.21
N THR A 106 -13.24 15.18 23.12
CA THR A 106 -13.59 15.55 24.49
C THR A 106 -14.18 16.96 24.61
N MET A 107 -14.11 17.80 23.58
CA MET A 107 -14.53 19.20 23.66
C MET A 107 -15.92 19.54 23.07
N PHE A 108 -16.64 18.58 22.48
CA PHE A 108 -17.90 18.86 21.76
C PHE A 108 -19.17 18.21 22.36
N TYR A 109 -19.25 18.09 23.69
CA TYR A 109 -20.54 17.98 24.39
C TYR A 109 -20.56 18.75 25.72
N PRO A 110 -20.61 20.10 25.70
CA PRO A 110 -21.10 20.86 26.83
C PRO A 110 -22.64 20.93 26.77
N GLY A 111 -23.30 20.10 27.57
CA GLY A 111 -24.62 20.43 28.14
C GLY A 111 -25.85 19.81 27.48
N GLY A 112 -26.73 19.29 28.34
CA GLY A 112 -28.14 18.99 28.03
C GLY A 112 -28.72 17.88 28.88
#